data_AF-A0A920DFS3-F1
#
_entry.id   AF-A0A920DFS3-F1
#
_cell.length_a   1.000
_cell.length_b   1.000
_cell.length_c   1.000
_cell.angle_alpha   90.00
_cell.angle_beta   90.00
_cell.angle_gamma   90.00
#
_symmetry.space_group_name_H-M   'P 1'
#
loop_
_entity.id
_entity.type
_entity.pdbx_description
1 polymer ?
#
loop_
_entity_poly.entity_id
_entity_poly.type
_entity_poly.pdbx_seq_one_letter_code
_entity_poly.pdbx_strand_id
1 'polypeptide(L)'
;MLYFAYGSNLNHFQMKRRCKDSKFIKKINLKGYTLNFRSKYRAADIEKKNNSIVPGGLYEISKSDEKKLDIYEDYPILYKKMYFKYYNNTVMTYIMPKKTIFRYPTERYLNVVKQGYKDCKLDQKYLKKALVNF
;
A
#
# COMPACT_ATOMS: atom_id res chain seq x y z
N MET A 1 -7.77 14.54 1.56
CA MET A 1 -7.39 13.78 0.34
C MET A 1 -7.60 12.30 0.59
N LEU A 2 -7.99 11.52 -0.42
CA LEU A 2 -8.11 10.07 -0.29
C LEU A 2 -6.79 9.36 -0.61
N TYR A 3 -6.38 8.47 0.28
CA TYR A 3 -5.17 7.65 0.17
C TYR A 3 -5.50 6.17 0.22
N PHE A 4 -4.95 5.40 -0.72
CA PHE A 4 -5.02 3.95 -0.75
C PHE A 4 -3.72 3.33 -0.27
N ALA A 5 -3.79 2.61 0.85
CA ALA A 5 -2.70 1.83 1.42
C ALA A 5 -2.86 0.35 1.03
N TYR A 6 -1.76 -0.29 0.64
CA TYR A 6 -1.71 -1.73 0.32
C TYR A 6 -0.57 -2.49 1.02
N GLY A 7 0.31 -1.77 1.72
CA GLY A 7 1.50 -2.29 2.40
C GLY A 7 1.47 -2.01 3.90
N SER A 8 2.59 -1.54 4.46
CA SER A 8 2.72 -1.31 5.92
C SER A 8 1.71 -0.30 6.50
N ASN A 9 1.27 0.69 5.71
CA ASN A 9 0.25 1.68 6.11
C ASN A 9 -1.15 1.07 6.28
N LEU A 10 -1.36 -0.21 5.99
CA LEU A 10 -2.57 -0.93 6.38
C LEU A 10 -2.67 -1.12 7.90
N ASN A 11 -1.54 -1.16 8.62
CA ASN A 11 -1.52 -1.27 10.06
C ASN A 11 -2.00 0.05 10.68
N HIS A 12 -3.14 0.02 11.39
CA HIS A 12 -3.78 1.23 11.90
C HIS A 12 -2.88 1.99 12.88
N PHE A 13 -2.14 1.27 13.71
CA PHE A 13 -1.21 1.87 14.66
C PHE A 13 -0.05 2.59 13.96
N GLN A 14 0.55 1.97 12.93
CA GLN A 14 1.60 2.64 12.15
C GLN A 14 1.06 3.83 11.36
N MET A 15 -0.11 3.67 10.73
CA MET A 15 -0.75 4.74 9.99
C MET A 15 -1.02 5.93 10.91
N LYS A 16 -1.57 5.71 12.11
CA LYS A 16 -1.86 6.80 13.06
C LYS A 16 -0.61 7.48 13.60
N ARG A 17 0.50 6.74 13.77
CA ARG A 17 1.79 7.30 14.17
C ARG A 17 2.40 8.20 13.10
N ARG A 18 2.32 7.81 11.83
CA ARG A 18 2.84 8.57 10.69
C ARG A 18 1.93 9.75 10.35
N CYS A 19 0.63 9.50 10.33
CA CYS A 19 -0.42 10.40 9.90
C CYS A 19 -1.44 10.57 11.03
N LYS A 20 -1.26 11.63 11.85
CA LYS A 20 -2.06 11.82 13.06
C LYS A 20 -3.52 12.15 12.72
N ASP A 21 -3.76 12.82 11.60
CA ASP A 21 -5.10 13.23 11.17
C ASP A 21 -5.80 12.15 10.36
N SER A 22 -5.11 11.05 10.04
CA SER A 22 -5.65 9.98 9.23
C SER A 22 -6.89 9.34 9.85
N LYS A 23 -7.86 9.05 8.97
CA LYS A 23 -9.10 8.33 9.28
C LYS A 23 -9.27 7.19 8.30
N PHE A 24 -9.39 5.96 8.81
CA PHE A 24 -9.76 4.81 8.00
C PHE A 24 -11.23 4.94 7.59
N ILE A 25 -11.51 4.82 6.29
CA ILE A 25 -12.87 4.91 5.75
C ILE A 25 -13.44 3.51 5.55
N LYS A 26 -12.78 2.71 4.70
CA LYS A 26 -13.20 1.35 4.34
C LYS A 26 -12.12 0.62 3.55
N LYS A 27 -12.27 -0.69 3.39
CA LYS A 27 -11.49 -1.46 2.42
C LYS A 27 -12.01 -1.27 0.99
N ILE A 28 -11.11 -1.20 0.02
CA ILE A 28 -11.42 -1.13 -1.41
C ILE A 28 -10.48 -2.04 -2.21
N ASN A 29 -10.84 -2.33 -3.47
CA ASN A 29 -10.02 -3.14 -4.37
C ASN A 29 -9.51 -2.29 -5.52
N LEU A 30 -8.19 -2.28 -5.72
CA LEU A 30 -7.55 -1.70 -6.89
C LEU A 30 -7.49 -2.76 -7.99
N LYS A 31 -8.21 -2.55 -9.10
CA LYS A 31 -8.26 -3.48 -10.26
C LYS A 31 -7.11 -3.24 -11.23
N GLY A 32 -6.65 -4.30 -11.89
CA GLY A 32 -5.58 -4.24 -12.90
C GLY A 32 -4.17 -4.20 -12.31
N TYR A 33 -4.03 -4.53 -11.02
CA TYR A 33 -2.75 -4.55 -10.32
C TYR A 33 -2.58 -5.84 -9.53
N THR A 34 -1.32 -6.17 -9.24
CA THR A 34 -0.93 -7.20 -8.28
C THR A 34 0.02 -6.63 -7.24
N LEU A 35 -0.06 -7.18 -6.03
CA LEU A 35 0.89 -6.92 -4.95
C LEU A 35 2.17 -7.72 -5.22
N ASN A 36 3.31 -7.10 -4.93
CA ASN A 36 4.64 -7.68 -5.07
C ASN A 36 5.54 -7.14 -3.93
N PHE A 37 6.68 -7.79 -3.65
CA PHE A 37 7.69 -7.32 -2.70
C PHE A 37 9.03 -7.19 -3.41
N ARG A 38 9.67 -6.02 -3.33
CA ARG A 38 10.87 -5.74 -4.11
C ARG A 38 11.78 -4.68 -3.46
N SER A 39 12.81 -4.26 -4.20
CA SER A 39 13.84 -3.29 -3.80
C SER A 39 14.81 -3.78 -2.72
N LYS A 40 15.86 -3.01 -2.43
CA LYS A 40 16.79 -3.25 -1.30
C LYS A 40 16.04 -3.35 0.03
N TYR A 41 14.93 -2.63 0.18
CA TYR A 41 14.12 -2.59 1.39
C TYR A 41 13.15 -3.76 1.53
N ARG A 42 13.01 -4.61 0.50
CA ARG A 42 12.07 -5.77 0.49
C ARG A 42 10.64 -5.35 0.85
N ALA A 43 10.24 -4.17 0.37
CA ALA A 43 8.99 -3.50 0.69
C ALA A 43 7.89 -3.84 -0.33
N ALA A 44 6.64 -3.66 0.09
CA ALA A 44 5.46 -3.90 -0.74
C ALA A 44 5.36 -2.88 -1.88
N ASP A 45 5.10 -3.35 -3.09
CA ASP A 45 4.85 -2.53 -4.27
C ASP A 45 3.66 -3.11 -5.06
N ILE A 46 3.06 -2.30 -5.92
CA ILE A 46 2.03 -2.74 -6.85
C ILE A 46 2.51 -2.58 -8.29
N GLU A 47 2.17 -3.53 -9.15
CA GLU A 47 2.47 -3.45 -10.58
C GLU A 47 1.27 -3.84 -11.42
N LYS A 48 1.21 -3.33 -12.65
CA LYS A 48 0.10 -3.61 -13.56
C LYS A 48 0.06 -5.10 -13.87
N LYS A 49 -1.11 -5.70 -13.69
CA LYS A 49 -1.39 -7.09 -14.08
C LYS A 49 -2.88 -7.21 -14.41
N ASN A 50 -3.16 -7.57 -15.66
CA ASN A 50 -4.52 -7.75 -16.14
C ASN A 50 -5.24 -8.83 -15.31
N ASN A 51 -6.56 -8.67 -15.15
CA ASN A 51 -7.42 -9.60 -14.41
C ASN A 51 -6.96 -9.88 -12.96
N SER A 52 -6.21 -8.94 -12.36
CA SER A 52 -5.75 -9.02 -10.97
C SER A 52 -6.31 -7.86 -10.15
N ILE A 53 -6.38 -8.07 -8.83
CA ILE A 53 -6.79 -7.05 -7.88
C ILE A 53 -5.84 -6.99 -6.69
N VAL A 54 -5.70 -5.79 -6.12
CA VAL A 54 -5.02 -5.56 -4.84
C VAL A 54 -6.04 -5.03 -3.83
N PRO A 55 -6.38 -5.79 -2.77
CA PRO A 55 -7.17 -5.25 -1.67
C PRO A 55 -6.32 -4.27 -0.87
N GLY A 56 -6.94 -3.19 -0.39
CA GLY A 56 -6.26 -2.22 0.46
C GLY A 56 -7.22 -1.37 1.28
N GLY A 57 -6.65 -0.54 2.14
CA GLY A 57 -7.38 0.38 3.00
C GLY A 57 -7.48 1.76 2.37
N LEU A 58 -8.68 2.32 2.35
CA LEU A 58 -8.94 3.70 1.96
C LEU A 58 -8.94 4.58 3.21
N TYR A 59 -8.09 5.60 3.20
CA TYR A 59 -7.96 6.58 4.26
C TYR A 59 -8.29 7.97 3.75
N GLU A 60 -8.86 8.78 4.63
CA GLU A 60 -8.81 10.23 4.49
C GLU A 60 -7.54 10.74 5.21
N ILE A 61 -6.76 11.57 4.52
CA ILE A 61 -5.55 12.21 5.05
C ILE A 61 -5.55 13.71 4.78
N SER A 62 -4.93 14.48 5.67
CA SER A 62 -4.69 15.92 5.52
C SER A 62 -3.49 16.18 4.59
N LYS A 63 -3.30 17.45 4.16
CA LYS A 63 -2.11 17.85 3.39
C LYS A 63 -0.81 17.72 4.19
N SER A 64 -0.87 17.87 5.52
CA SER A 64 0.29 17.67 6.40
C SER A 64 0.65 16.18 6.50
N ASP A 65 -0.35 15.30 6.56
CA ASP A 65 -0.15 13.85 6.54
C ASP A 65 0.44 13.38 5.21
N GLU A 66 0.00 13.94 4.07
CA GLU A 66 0.61 13.68 2.76
C GLU A 66 2.10 14.02 2.75
N LYS A 67 2.51 15.20 3.23
CA LYS A 67 3.92 15.59 3.31
C LYS A 67 4.76 14.63 4.16
N LYS A 68 4.18 14.11 5.25
CA LYS A 68 4.86 13.10 6.07
C LYS A 68 5.01 11.79 5.31
N LEU A 69 3.95 11.34 4.62
CA LEU A 69 4.04 10.14 3.78
C LEU A 69 5.08 10.30 2.67
N ASP A 70 5.20 11.47 2.05
CA ASP A 70 6.22 11.72 1.03
C ASP A 70 7.64 11.49 1.57
N ILE A 71 7.92 11.92 2.79
CA ILE A 71 9.21 11.66 3.47
C ILE A 71 9.37 10.16 3.77
N TYR A 72 8.33 9.49 4.29
CA TYR A 72 8.39 8.07 4.65
C TYR A 72 8.54 7.13 3.45
N GLU A 73 7.94 7.48 2.31
CA GLU A 73 7.96 6.68 1.08
C GLU A 73 9.16 7.05 0.19
N ASP A 74 10.08 7.91 0.68
CA ASP A 74 11.24 8.40 -0.04
C ASP A 74 10.85 8.93 -1.44
N TYR A 75 9.77 9.71 -1.47
CA TYR A 75 9.23 10.33 -2.69
C TYR A 75 10.09 11.54 -3.11
N PRO A 76 10.42 11.71 -4.40
CA PRO A 76 10.01 10.91 -5.57
C PRO A 76 11.03 9.84 -6.01
N ILE A 77 11.99 9.47 -5.15
CA ILE A 77 13.13 8.63 -5.50
C ILE A 77 12.73 7.15 -5.54
N LEU A 78 12.28 6.59 -4.40
CA LEU A 78 11.93 5.18 -4.29
C LEU A 78 10.52 4.91 -4.81
N TYR A 79 9.56 5.73 -4.40
CA TYR A 79 8.16 5.67 -4.85
C TYR A 79 7.75 6.95 -5.56
N LYS A 80 6.80 6.81 -6.51
CA LYS A 80 6.09 7.91 -7.15
C LYS A 80 4.60 7.86 -6.78
N LYS A 81 3.95 9.02 -6.79
CA LYS A 81 2.50 9.11 -6.61
C LYS A 81 1.80 8.59 -7.86
N MET A 82 0.79 7.75 -7.64
CA MET A 82 -0.15 7.29 -8.65
C MET A 82 -1.56 7.68 -8.21
N TYR A 83 -2.35 8.19 -9.15
CA TYR A 83 -3.73 8.55 -8.91
C TYR A 83 -4.64 7.64 -9.73
N PHE A 84 -5.73 7.19 -9.12
CA PHE A 84 -6.76 6.41 -9.81
C PHE A 84 -8.16 6.89 -9.41
N LYS A 85 -9.13 6.62 -10.27
CA LYS A 85 -10.54 6.93 -9.97
C LYS A 85 -11.16 5.80 -9.17
N TYR A 86 -11.84 6.17 -8.09
CA TYR A 86 -12.69 5.30 -7.30
C TYR A 86 -14.06 5.96 -7.17
N TYR A 87 -15.01 5.51 -7.99
CA TYR A 87 -16.26 6.23 -8.25
C TYR A 87 -15.95 7.68 -8.69
N ASN A 88 -16.58 8.67 -8.06
CA ASN A 88 -16.43 10.08 -8.39
C ASN A 88 -15.17 10.72 -7.76
N ASN A 89 -14.41 9.96 -6.97
CA ASN A 89 -13.26 10.49 -6.25
C ASN A 89 -11.93 10.09 -6.91
N THR A 90 -10.96 11.00 -6.85
CA THR A 90 -9.56 10.71 -7.17
C THR A 90 -8.86 10.21 -5.90
N VAL A 91 -8.22 9.05 -5.97
CA VAL A 91 -7.50 8.43 -4.86
C VAL A 91 -6.02 8.36 -5.20
N MET A 92 -5.17 8.77 -4.26
CA MET A 92 -3.72 8.71 -4.38
C MET A 92 -3.18 7.40 -3.77
N THR A 93 -2.12 6.86 -4.33
CA THR A 93 -1.29 5.81 -3.74
C THR A 93 0.17 5.99 -4.17
N TYR A 94 1.07 5.18 -3.62
CA TYR A 94 2.49 5.19 -4.01
C TYR A 94 2.82 3.94 -4.83
N ILE A 95 3.69 4.05 -5.82
CA ILE A 95 4.17 2.93 -6.65
C ILE A 95 5.67 3.08 -6.94
N MET A 96 6.44 1.99 -6.90
CA MET A 96 7.84 2.04 -7.29
C MET A 96 7.95 2.13 -8.82
N PRO A 97 8.65 3.12 -9.42
CA PRO A 97 8.81 3.19 -10.87
C PRO A 97 9.71 2.06 -11.39
N LYS A 98 10.77 1.70 -10.65
CA LYS A 98 11.71 0.63 -11.03
C LYS A 98 11.24 -0.72 -10.48
N LYS A 99 10.73 -1.57 -11.37
CA LYS A 99 10.24 -2.92 -11.04
C LYS A 99 11.40 -3.93 -10.96
N THR A 100 12.14 -3.88 -9.85
CA THR A 100 13.22 -4.85 -9.54
C THR A 100 12.67 -6.26 -9.29
N ILE A 101 13.51 -7.28 -9.37
CA ILE A 101 13.13 -8.66 -9.09
C ILE A 101 12.47 -8.81 -7.71
N PHE A 102 11.60 -9.82 -7.58
CA PHE A 102 10.97 -10.16 -6.31
C PHE A 102 12.03 -10.38 -5.22
N ARG A 103 11.74 -9.85 -4.03
CA ARG A 103 12.52 -10.12 -2.82
C ARG A 103 11.57 -10.35 -1.66
N TYR A 104 11.74 -11.50 -1.03
CA TYR A 104 10.92 -11.87 0.12
C TYR A 104 11.07 -10.82 1.24
N PRO A 105 9.96 -10.29 1.80
CA PRO A 105 10.00 -9.30 2.87
C PRO A 105 10.69 -9.86 4.12
N THR A 106 11.25 -8.98 4.95
CA THR A 106 11.69 -9.40 6.28
C THR A 106 10.48 -9.86 7.09
N GLU A 107 10.69 -10.80 8.02
CA GLU A 107 9.61 -11.30 8.88
C GLU A 107 8.94 -10.16 9.67
N ARG A 108 9.74 -9.24 10.21
CA ARG A 108 9.27 -8.04 10.90
C ARG A 108 8.34 -7.21 10.01
N TYR A 109 8.73 -6.92 8.77
CA TYR A 109 7.90 -6.16 7.84
C TYR A 109 6.63 -6.92 7.46
N LEU A 110 6.75 -8.22 7.17
CA LEU A 110 5.62 -9.06 6.82
C LEU A 110 4.59 -9.13 7.95
N ASN A 111 5.03 -9.21 9.21
CA ASN A 111 4.12 -9.23 10.37
C ASN A 111 3.34 -7.92 10.52
N VAL A 112 3.95 -6.78 10.19
CA VAL A 112 3.24 -5.49 10.12
C VAL A 112 2.16 -5.52 9.05
N VAL A 113 2.47 -5.98 7.84
CA VAL A 113 1.51 -6.07 6.73
C VAL A 113 0.38 -7.05 7.09
N LYS A 114 0.71 -8.22 7.66
CA LYS A 114 -0.28 -9.20 8.14
C LYS A 114 -1.22 -8.58 9.19
N GLN A 115 -0.70 -7.80 10.12
CA GLN A 115 -1.54 -7.09 11.09
C GLN A 115 -2.43 -6.06 10.40
N GLY A 116 -1.91 -5.30 9.44
CA GLY A 116 -2.71 -4.37 8.66
C GLY A 116 -3.84 -5.04 7.86
N TYR A 117 -3.60 -6.24 7.31
CA TYR A 117 -4.65 -7.04 6.69
C TYR A 117 -5.76 -7.40 7.69
N LYS A 118 -5.42 -7.70 8.95
CA LYS A 118 -6.41 -7.95 10.01
C LYS A 118 -7.15 -6.67 10.38
N ASP A 119 -6.44 -5.56 10.62
CA ASP A 119 -7.01 -4.27 11.00
C ASP A 119 -8.04 -3.77 9.97
N CYS A 120 -7.70 -3.88 8.69
CA CYS A 120 -8.56 -3.48 7.57
C CYS A 120 -9.55 -4.58 7.13
N LYS A 121 -9.60 -5.74 7.80
CA LYS A 121 -10.44 -6.90 7.46
C LYS A 121 -10.30 -7.33 5.98
N LEU A 122 -9.07 -7.38 5.48
CA LEU A 122 -8.72 -7.79 4.13
C LEU A 122 -8.52 -9.31 4.03
N ASP A 123 -8.81 -9.87 2.86
CA ASP A 123 -8.62 -11.29 2.59
C ASP A 123 -7.12 -11.61 2.45
N GLN A 124 -6.60 -12.43 3.37
CA GLN A 124 -5.18 -12.79 3.41
C GLN A 124 -4.73 -13.63 2.22
N LYS A 125 -5.64 -14.20 1.43
CA LYS A 125 -5.26 -14.97 0.23
C LYS A 125 -4.45 -14.13 -0.76
N TYR A 126 -4.74 -12.83 -0.86
CA TYR A 126 -4.00 -11.94 -1.76
C TYR A 126 -2.57 -11.70 -1.29
N LEU A 127 -2.36 -11.60 0.03
CA LEU A 127 -1.02 -11.51 0.61
C LEU A 127 -0.24 -12.82 0.41
N LYS A 128 -0.87 -13.97 0.65
CA LYS A 128 -0.26 -15.29 0.41
C LYS A 128 0.11 -15.46 -1.08
N LYS A 129 -0.80 -15.10 -1.98
CA LYS A 129 -0.57 -15.12 -3.44
C LYS A 129 0.62 -14.25 -3.86
N ALA A 130 0.85 -13.12 -3.19
CA ALA A 130 2.00 -12.25 -3.48
C ALA A 130 3.34 -12.81 -3.01
N LEU A 131 3.34 -13.80 -2.11
CA LEU A 131 4.55 -14.43 -1.57
C LEU A 131 4.95 -15.74 -2.29
N VAL A 132 4.03 -16.33 -3.07
CA VAL A 132 4.20 -17.66 -3.69
C VAL A 132 4.42 -17.60 -5.21
N ASN A 133 4.07 -16.49 -5.88
CA ASN A 133 4.07 -16.40 -7.34
C ASN A 133 5.44 -16.13 -8.00
N PHE A 134 6.55 -16.53 -7.37
CA PHE A 134 7.89 -16.41 -7.94
C PHE A 134 8.72 -17.64 -7.63
#